data_AF-A0A953Y3Y2-F1
#
_entry.id   AF-A0A953Y3Y2-F1
#
_cell.length_a   1.000
_cell.length_b   1.000
_cell.length_c   1.000
_cell.angle_alpha   90.00
_cell.angle_beta   90.00
_cell.angle_gamma   90.00
#
_symmetry.space_group_name_H-M   'P 1'
#
loop_
_entity.id
_entity.type
_entity.pdbx_description
1 polymer ?
#
loop_
_entity_poly.entity_id
_entity_poly.type
_entity_poly.pdbx_seq_one_letter_code
_entity_poly.pdbx_strand_id
1 'polypeptide(L)'
;MKEHVHSGAKKLSLPYCLACERLTESAERMHCPGCGALYHSACAQRLSGCRTPGCAHAPAERPKVVAARRTGVETLCPYCRSETDDEPAVCPECGTAYHGHCAWTLKRCATLGCNGKLRGRVIRVNRERAPLKSDPVADGVILAVFAAQIPAWLLAGLLMNLVPREWELVTLAVTWFVAGVAAPAIYGTRKGRAIQVAEEDAVP
;
A
#
# COMPACT_ATOMS: atom_id res chain seq x y z
N MET A 1 -35.59 10.83 -40.73
CA MET A 1 -34.36 10.06 -40.99
C MET A 1 -33.19 10.92 -40.57
N LYS A 2 -32.46 10.54 -39.52
CA LYS A 2 -31.33 11.31 -38.98
C LYS A 2 -30.05 10.58 -39.38
N GLU A 3 -29.33 11.13 -40.35
CA GLU A 3 -27.99 10.68 -40.73
C GLU A 3 -26.97 11.31 -39.78
N HIS A 4 -26.31 10.47 -38.98
CA HIS A 4 -25.16 10.89 -38.19
C HIS A 4 -23.89 10.71 -39.03
N VAL A 5 -23.37 11.84 -39.50
CA VAL A 5 -22.04 11.95 -40.12
C VAL A 5 -20.99 11.96 -39.02
N HIS A 6 -20.20 10.89 -38.92
CA HIS A 6 -18.94 10.87 -38.16
C HIS A 6 -17.76 10.92 -39.13
N SER A 7 -17.19 12.11 -39.28
CA SER A 7 -15.90 12.34 -39.91
C SER A 7 -14.94 12.95 -38.88
N GLY A 8 -13.70 12.43 -38.83
CA GLY A 8 -12.58 13.17 -38.25
C GLY A 8 -11.70 12.42 -37.25
N ALA A 9 -10.85 11.52 -37.74
CA ALA A 9 -9.44 11.36 -37.33
C ALA A 9 -8.78 10.18 -38.06
N LYS A 10 -8.27 10.39 -39.28
CA LYS A 10 -7.35 9.43 -39.92
C LYS A 10 -5.95 9.60 -39.31
N LYS A 11 -5.75 9.08 -38.09
CA LYS A 11 -4.41 8.62 -37.71
C LYS A 11 -4.14 7.41 -38.58
N LEU A 12 -3.17 7.50 -39.49
CA LEU A 12 -2.56 6.34 -40.14
C LEU A 12 -1.77 5.59 -39.06
N SER A 13 -2.47 5.01 -38.08
CA SER A 13 -1.91 4.00 -37.20
C SER A 13 -1.73 2.78 -38.08
N LEU A 14 -0.48 2.52 -38.47
CA LEU A 14 -0.13 1.26 -39.11
C LEU A 14 -0.78 0.11 -38.31
N PRO A 15 -1.47 -0.84 -38.97
CA PRO A 15 -2.19 -1.90 -38.28
C PRO A 15 -1.17 -2.77 -37.53
N TYR A 16 -1.13 -2.61 -36.22
CA TYR A 16 -0.26 -3.37 -35.32
C TYR A 16 -1.07 -4.46 -34.65
N CYS A 17 -0.49 -5.65 -34.53
CA CYS A 17 -1.14 -6.75 -33.83
C CYS A 17 -1.01 -6.53 -32.32
N LEU A 18 -2.12 -6.23 -31.63
CA LEU A 18 -2.17 -5.99 -30.17
C LEU A 18 -1.62 -7.15 -29.33
N ALA A 19 -1.59 -8.37 -29.90
CA ALA A 19 -1.12 -9.56 -29.22
C ALA A 19 0.41 -9.68 -29.16
N CYS A 20 1.11 -9.21 -30.19
CA CYS A 20 2.57 -9.38 -30.31
C CYS A 20 3.33 -8.08 -30.50
N GLU A 21 2.61 -6.94 -30.56
CA GLU A 21 3.14 -5.59 -30.75
C GLU A 21 4.01 -5.42 -32.01
N ARG A 22 3.81 -6.29 -33.02
CA ARG A 22 4.49 -6.20 -34.32
C ARG A 22 3.56 -5.67 -35.40
N LEU A 23 4.14 -5.01 -36.40
CA LEU A 23 3.46 -4.55 -37.60
C LEU A 23 2.91 -5.75 -38.38
N THR A 24 1.67 -5.63 -38.87
CA THR A 24 1.01 -6.68 -39.66
C THR A 24 1.37 -6.53 -41.14
N GLU A 25 2.62 -6.80 -41.50
CA GLU A 25 3.12 -6.60 -42.86
C GLU A 25 2.69 -7.72 -43.85
N SER A 26 2.14 -8.83 -43.35
CA SER A 26 1.83 -10.03 -44.15
C SER A 26 0.32 -10.32 -44.33
N ALA A 27 -0.01 -11.00 -45.44
CA ALA A 27 -1.33 -11.23 -46.04
C ALA A 27 -2.36 -12.05 -45.23
N GLU A 28 -2.04 -12.51 -44.02
CA GLU A 28 -2.96 -13.26 -43.17
C GLU A 28 -3.47 -12.40 -42.00
N ARG A 29 -4.27 -11.40 -42.34
CA ARG A 29 -4.98 -10.59 -41.36
C ARG A 29 -6.32 -11.23 -41.07
N MET A 30 -6.59 -11.49 -39.81
CA MET A 30 -7.93 -11.85 -39.34
C MET A 30 -8.48 -10.74 -38.45
N HIS A 31 -9.80 -10.58 -38.51
CA HIS A 31 -10.54 -9.64 -37.69
C HIS A 31 -11.25 -10.40 -36.58
N CYS A 32 -11.25 -9.84 -35.37
CA CYS A 32 -12.08 -10.34 -34.29
C CYS A 32 -13.56 -10.19 -34.65
N PRO A 33 -14.39 -11.25 -34.64
CA PRO A 33 -15.83 -11.11 -34.91
C PRO A 33 -16.56 -10.23 -33.88
N GLY A 34 -16.04 -10.10 -32.65
CA GLY A 34 -16.70 -9.29 -31.60
C GLY A 34 -16.26 -7.83 -31.53
N CYS A 35 -15.01 -7.50 -31.83
CA CYS A 35 -14.49 -6.14 -31.66
C CYS A 35 -13.81 -5.54 -32.90
N GLY A 36 -13.71 -6.30 -34.00
CA GLY A 36 -13.06 -5.84 -35.24
C GLY A 36 -11.54 -5.66 -35.14
N ALA A 37 -10.91 -5.96 -34.00
CA ALA A 37 -9.46 -5.83 -33.83
C ALA A 37 -8.70 -6.74 -34.81
N LEU A 38 -7.61 -6.21 -35.38
CA LEU A 38 -6.71 -6.92 -36.29
C LEU A 38 -5.66 -7.73 -35.53
N TYR A 39 -5.46 -8.98 -35.95
CA TYR A 39 -4.39 -9.85 -35.43
C TYR A 39 -3.88 -10.83 -36.48
N HIS A 40 -2.70 -11.39 -36.24
CA HIS A 40 -2.15 -12.48 -37.04
C HIS A 40 -2.90 -13.79 -36.76
N SER A 41 -3.08 -14.61 -37.80
CA SER A 41 -3.60 -15.98 -37.70
C SER A 41 -2.89 -16.80 -36.61
N ALA A 42 -1.55 -16.76 -36.62
CA ALA A 42 -0.71 -17.44 -35.63
C ALA A 42 -0.92 -16.91 -34.19
N CYS A 43 -1.17 -15.61 -34.01
CA CYS A 43 -1.45 -15.05 -32.69
C CYS A 43 -2.80 -15.49 -32.14
N ALA A 44 -3.81 -15.62 -33.01
CA ALA A 44 -5.14 -16.09 -32.61
C ALA A 44 -5.11 -17.54 -32.12
N GLN A 45 -4.41 -18.43 -32.84
CA GLN A 45 -4.25 -19.83 -32.45
C GLN A 45 -3.51 -19.96 -31.10
N ARG A 46 -2.47 -19.17 -30.89
CA ARG A 46 -1.66 -19.23 -29.66
C ARG A 46 -2.38 -18.70 -28.42
N LEU A 47 -3.25 -17.71 -28.57
CA LEU A 47 -3.89 -17.01 -27.45
C LEU A 47 -5.30 -17.49 -27.14
N SER A 48 -5.82 -18.46 -27.91
CA SER A 48 -7.18 -19.01 -27.79
C SER A 48 -8.29 -17.94 -27.71
N GLY A 49 -8.07 -16.73 -28.25
CA GLY A 49 -9.06 -15.67 -28.28
C GLY A 49 -8.51 -14.25 -28.42
N CYS A 50 -9.40 -13.27 -28.28
CA CYS A 50 -9.12 -11.85 -28.42
C CYS A 50 -8.54 -11.24 -27.13
N ARG A 51 -7.52 -10.37 -27.22
CA ARG A 51 -6.99 -9.66 -26.03
C ARG A 51 -7.56 -8.27 -25.79
N THR A 52 -8.44 -7.79 -26.68
CA THR A 52 -9.06 -6.48 -26.51
C THR A 52 -9.90 -6.47 -25.22
N PRO A 53 -9.61 -5.57 -24.26
CA PRO A 53 -10.36 -5.49 -23.01
C PRO A 53 -11.86 -5.32 -23.29
N GLY A 54 -12.68 -6.21 -22.71
CA GLY A 54 -14.14 -6.17 -22.87
C GLY A 54 -14.68 -6.86 -24.13
N CYS A 55 -13.83 -7.50 -24.95
CA CYS A 55 -14.31 -8.29 -26.09
C CYS A 55 -15.00 -9.57 -25.60
N ALA A 56 -16.18 -9.86 -26.14
CA ALA A 56 -16.93 -11.09 -25.85
C ALA A 56 -16.19 -12.38 -26.26
N HIS A 57 -15.23 -12.30 -27.18
CA HIS A 57 -14.35 -13.40 -27.58
C HIS A 57 -12.99 -13.39 -26.87
N ALA A 58 -12.84 -12.59 -25.82
CA ALA A 58 -11.66 -12.70 -24.98
C ALA A 58 -11.72 -13.98 -24.16
N PRO A 59 -10.60 -14.73 -24.01
CA PRO A 59 -10.57 -15.91 -23.16
C PRO A 59 -10.98 -15.47 -21.73
N ALA A 60 -11.96 -16.17 -21.16
CA ALA A 60 -12.54 -15.83 -19.86
C ALA A 60 -11.49 -15.89 -18.73
N GLU A 61 -10.44 -16.69 -18.93
CA GLU A 61 -9.27 -16.74 -18.06
C GLU A 61 -8.31 -15.61 -18.40
N ARG A 62 -8.57 -14.43 -17.84
CA ARG A 62 -7.43 -13.59 -17.44
C ARG A 62 -6.69 -14.39 -16.37
N PRO A 63 -5.38 -14.68 -16.50
CA PRO A 63 -4.63 -15.19 -15.37
C PRO A 63 -4.89 -14.20 -14.24
N LYS A 64 -5.59 -14.66 -13.19
CA LYS A 64 -5.73 -13.88 -11.97
C LYS A 64 -4.29 -13.60 -11.58
N VAL A 65 -3.86 -12.34 -11.73
CA VAL A 65 -2.66 -11.86 -11.07
C VAL A 65 -3.07 -11.89 -9.60
N VAL A 66 -2.93 -13.07 -8.99
CA VAL A 66 -3.17 -13.26 -7.57
C VAL A 66 -2.16 -12.32 -6.94
N ALA A 67 -2.64 -11.22 -6.38
CA ALA A 67 -1.85 -10.43 -5.46
C ALA A 67 -1.55 -11.38 -4.30
N ALA A 68 -0.45 -12.12 -4.44
CA ALA A 68 0.00 -13.07 -3.44
C ALA A 68 0.33 -12.22 -2.22
N ARG A 69 -0.62 -12.20 -1.30
CA ARG A 69 -0.46 -11.64 0.04
C ARG A 69 0.53 -12.55 0.76
N ARG A 70 1.82 -12.40 0.46
CA ARG A 70 2.89 -13.15 1.12
C ARG A 70 2.98 -12.64 2.55
N THR A 71 2.55 -13.48 3.47
CA THR A 71 2.76 -13.35 4.91
C THR A 71 4.24 -13.57 5.19
N GLY A 72 4.93 -12.56 5.73
CA GLY A 72 6.15 -12.74 6.52
C GLY A 72 7.45 -13.14 5.83
N VAL A 73 7.54 -13.20 4.51
CA VAL A 73 8.85 -13.41 3.86
C VAL A 73 9.54 -12.06 3.72
N GLU A 74 10.57 -11.82 4.52
CA GLU A 74 11.53 -10.73 4.35
C GLU A 74 11.89 -10.60 2.87
N THR A 75 11.45 -9.50 2.25
CA THR A 75 11.55 -9.35 0.80
C THR A 75 12.91 -8.75 0.50
N LEU A 76 13.90 -9.60 0.21
CA LEU A 76 15.19 -9.13 -0.28
C LEU A 76 15.01 -8.55 -1.70
N CYS A 77 15.50 -7.33 -1.91
CA CYS A 77 15.54 -6.70 -3.23
C CYS A 77 16.45 -7.53 -4.15
N PRO A 78 15.98 -8.06 -5.29
CA PRO A 78 16.79 -8.94 -6.13
C PRO A 78 18.02 -8.28 -6.74
N TYR A 79 18.02 -6.94 -6.78
CA TYR A 79 19.08 -6.15 -7.40
C TYR A 79 20.28 -5.94 -6.47
N CYS A 80 20.04 -5.35 -5.30
CA CYS A 80 21.10 -5.07 -4.32
C CYS A 80 21.24 -6.17 -3.26
N ARG A 81 20.32 -7.15 -3.23
CA ARG A 81 20.23 -8.23 -2.22
C ARG A 81 20.13 -7.74 -0.78
N SER A 82 19.62 -6.54 -0.59
CA SER A 82 19.34 -5.96 0.73
C SER A 82 17.84 -6.04 1.02
N GLU A 83 17.47 -6.05 2.29
CA GLU A 83 16.08 -6.02 2.73
C GLU A 83 15.36 -4.78 2.19
N THR A 84 14.15 -4.95 1.65
CA THR A 84 13.37 -3.82 1.11
C THR A 84 12.75 -2.96 2.21
N ASP A 85 12.65 -1.65 1.95
CA ASP A 85 11.96 -0.69 2.83
C ASP A 85 10.49 -1.06 3.06
N ASP A 86 9.85 -0.44 4.06
CA ASP A 86 8.42 -0.62 4.41
C ASP A 86 7.46 -0.34 3.23
N GLU A 87 7.87 0.49 2.27
CA GLU A 87 7.13 0.82 1.05
C GLU A 87 7.93 0.44 -0.22
N PRO A 88 8.01 -0.86 -0.58
CA PRO A 88 8.76 -1.28 -1.76
C PRO A 88 8.01 -0.94 -3.05
N ALA A 89 8.78 -0.67 -4.12
CA ALA A 89 8.26 -0.62 -5.47
C ALA A 89 8.06 -2.04 -6.00
N VAL A 90 6.82 -2.39 -6.36
CA VAL A 90 6.46 -3.74 -6.81
C VAL A 90 6.32 -3.81 -8.32
N CYS A 91 6.93 -4.83 -8.94
CA CYS A 91 6.75 -5.10 -10.37
C CYS A 91 5.30 -5.49 -10.67
N PRO A 92 4.59 -4.82 -11.61
CA PRO A 92 3.19 -5.11 -11.89
C PRO A 92 2.95 -6.48 -12.56
N GLU A 93 3.97 -7.06 -13.18
CA GLU A 93 3.86 -8.34 -13.89
C GLU A 93 4.07 -9.54 -12.96
N CYS A 94 5.15 -9.52 -12.16
CA CYS A 94 5.55 -10.67 -11.35
C CYS A 94 5.45 -10.46 -9.83
N GLY A 95 5.11 -9.26 -9.37
CA GLY A 95 4.94 -8.96 -7.93
C GLY A 95 6.24 -8.85 -7.14
N THR A 96 7.41 -8.85 -7.79
CA THR A 96 8.70 -8.74 -7.09
C THR A 96 8.90 -7.33 -6.53
N ALA A 97 9.31 -7.25 -5.27
CA ALA A 97 9.57 -6.01 -4.53
C ALA A 97 11.01 -5.51 -4.74
N TYR A 98 11.16 -4.18 -4.86
CA TYR A 98 12.44 -3.48 -5.04
C TYR A 98 12.46 -2.24 -4.15
N HIS A 99 13.64 -1.77 -3.76
CA HIS A 99 13.78 -0.41 -3.24
C HIS A 99 13.34 0.61 -4.31
N GLY A 100 12.77 1.72 -3.87
CA GLY A 100 12.37 2.80 -4.78
C GLY A 100 13.52 3.29 -5.67
N HIS A 101 14.73 3.42 -5.09
CA HIS A 101 15.92 3.81 -5.85
C HIS A 101 16.37 2.74 -6.85
N CYS A 102 16.40 1.46 -6.45
CA CYS A 102 16.80 0.35 -7.32
C CYS A 102 15.85 0.19 -8.52
N ALA A 103 14.54 0.32 -8.28
CA ALA A 103 13.54 0.27 -9.34
C ALA A 103 13.70 1.40 -10.37
N TRP A 104 14.08 2.60 -9.92
CA TRP A 104 14.30 3.76 -10.80
C TRP A 104 15.56 3.59 -11.67
N THR A 105 16.64 3.05 -11.10
CA THR A 105 17.89 2.78 -11.81
C THR A 105 17.71 1.68 -12.86
N LEU A 106 17.03 0.58 -12.52
CA LEU A 106 16.82 -0.54 -13.43
C LEU A 106 15.82 -0.27 -14.55
N LYS A 107 14.74 0.49 -14.28
CA LYS A 107 13.59 0.74 -15.19
C LYS A 107 12.83 -0.52 -15.69
N ARG A 108 13.35 -1.72 -15.43
CA ARG A 108 12.81 -3.04 -15.79
C ARG A 108 13.03 -4.03 -14.64
N CYS A 109 12.17 -5.04 -14.57
CA CYS A 109 12.31 -6.12 -13.59
C CYS A 109 13.62 -6.91 -13.82
N ALA A 110 14.37 -7.18 -12.75
CA ALA A 110 15.58 -8.00 -12.79
C ALA A 110 15.30 -9.51 -12.66
N THR A 111 14.07 -9.88 -12.33
CA THR A 111 13.65 -11.29 -12.25
C THR A 111 13.75 -11.94 -13.63
N LEU A 112 14.53 -13.02 -13.74
CA LEU A 112 14.75 -13.74 -15.00
C LEU A 112 13.42 -14.07 -15.68
N GLY A 113 13.27 -13.64 -16.94
CA GLY A 113 12.06 -13.86 -17.75
C GLY A 113 10.95 -12.82 -17.57
N CYS A 114 11.05 -11.91 -16.58
CA CYS A 114 10.10 -10.82 -16.42
C CYS A 114 10.58 -9.54 -17.13
N ASN A 115 9.89 -9.13 -18.19
CA ASN A 115 10.16 -7.86 -18.89
C ASN A 115 9.28 -6.70 -18.40
N GLY A 116 8.70 -6.83 -17.21
CA GLY A 116 7.83 -5.80 -16.63
C GLY A 116 8.54 -4.46 -16.49
N LYS A 117 7.95 -3.40 -17.03
CA LYS A 117 8.48 -2.05 -16.91
C LYS A 117 8.21 -1.53 -15.49
N LEU A 118 9.26 -1.30 -14.73
CA LEU A 118 9.16 -0.69 -13.41
C LEU A 118 8.83 0.80 -13.63
N ARG A 119 7.58 1.17 -13.41
CA ARG A 119 7.20 2.58 -13.37
C ARG A 119 7.56 3.07 -11.98
N GLY A 120 8.53 3.98 -11.88
CA GLY A 120 8.94 4.63 -10.62
C GLY A 120 7.84 5.45 -9.92
N ARG A 121 6.58 5.32 -10.34
CA ARG A 121 5.46 5.71 -9.52
C ARG A 121 5.40 4.67 -8.42
N VAL A 122 5.89 5.03 -7.24
CA VAL A 122 5.57 4.33 -6.00
C VAL A 122 4.06 4.20 -6.01
N ILE A 123 3.57 3.04 -6.39
CA ILE A 123 2.21 2.67 -6.06
C ILE A 123 2.34 2.55 -4.55
N ARG A 124 2.02 3.64 -3.84
CA ARG A 124 1.63 3.51 -2.44
C ARG A 124 0.53 2.50 -2.54
N VAL A 125 0.86 1.25 -2.22
CA VAL A 125 -0.15 0.26 -1.98
C VAL A 125 -0.91 0.96 -0.88
N ASN A 126 -2.08 1.49 -1.23
CA ASN A 126 -2.98 2.04 -0.26
C ASN A 126 -3.40 0.78 0.50
N ARG A 127 -2.53 0.31 1.40
CA ARG A 127 -2.95 -0.19 2.69
C ARG A 127 -3.78 0.99 3.16
N GLU A 128 -5.06 0.99 2.77
CA GLU A 128 -6.12 1.34 3.67
C GLU A 128 -5.61 0.82 4.99
N ARG A 129 -5.12 1.75 5.83
CA ARG A 129 -4.72 1.42 7.18
C ARG A 129 -5.96 0.74 7.68
N ALA A 130 -5.94 -0.59 7.76
CA ALA A 130 -7.00 -1.33 8.41
C ALA A 130 -7.16 -0.56 9.71
N PRO A 131 -8.36 0.00 9.98
CA PRO A 131 -8.54 0.92 11.09
C PRO A 131 -7.86 0.26 12.27
N LEU A 132 -6.83 0.92 12.81
CA LEU A 132 -6.14 0.44 13.99
C LEU A 132 -7.26 0.18 14.98
N LYS A 133 -7.59 -1.09 15.16
CA LYS A 133 -8.66 -1.51 16.06
C LYS A 133 -8.08 -1.13 17.41
N SER A 134 -8.50 0.03 17.92
CA SER A 134 -7.98 0.50 19.20
C SER A 134 -8.29 -0.60 20.20
N ASP A 135 -7.26 -1.08 20.88
CA ASP A 135 -7.45 -2.11 21.88
C ASP A 135 -8.41 -1.51 22.92
N PRO A 136 -9.61 -2.09 23.13
CA PRO A 136 -10.61 -1.51 24.03
C PRO A 136 -10.07 -1.40 25.47
N VAL A 137 -9.03 -2.18 25.79
CA VAL A 137 -8.29 -2.13 27.04
C VAL A 137 -7.46 -0.84 27.18
N ALA A 138 -6.84 -0.35 26.10
CA ALA A 138 -6.05 0.88 26.16
C ALA A 138 -6.93 2.12 26.32
N ASP A 139 -8.09 2.14 25.64
CA ASP A 139 -9.05 3.24 25.74
C ASP A 139 -9.73 3.29 27.12
N GLY A 140 -10.01 2.13 27.72
CA GLY A 140 -10.58 2.04 29.07
C GLY A 140 -9.65 2.56 30.18
N VAL A 141 -8.34 2.32 30.09
CA VAL A 141 -7.37 2.79 31.10
C VAL A 141 -7.24 4.32 31.09
N ILE A 142 -7.26 4.94 29.91
CA ILE A 142 -7.16 6.41 29.79
C ILE A 142 -8.37 7.07 30.46
N LEU A 143 -9.58 6.58 30.16
CA LEU A 143 -10.83 7.09 30.76
C LEU A 143 -10.85 6.93 32.29
N ALA A 144 -10.38 5.80 32.81
CA ALA A 144 -10.32 5.55 34.26
C ALA A 144 -9.36 6.52 34.98
N VAL A 145 -8.20 6.81 34.38
CA VAL A 145 -7.23 7.78 34.94
C VAL A 145 -7.83 9.18 34.98
N PHE A 146 -8.43 9.66 33.88
CA PHE A 146 -9.07 10.97 33.85
C PHE A 146 -10.25 11.08 34.84
N ALA A 147 -11.07 10.04 34.97
CA ALA A 147 -12.19 10.02 35.90
C ALA A 147 -11.75 10.09 37.37
N ALA A 148 -10.60 9.51 37.72
CA ALA A 148 -10.04 9.59 39.07
C ALA A 148 -9.32 10.92 39.36
N GLN A 149 -8.77 11.59 38.34
CA GLN A 149 -8.06 12.85 38.51
C GLN A 149 -9.01 14.03 38.83
N ILE A 150 -10.19 14.08 38.21
CA ILE A 150 -11.12 15.22 38.35
C ILE A 150 -11.56 15.47 39.80
N PRO A 151 -12.00 14.46 40.58
CA PRO A 151 -12.35 14.65 41.98
C PRO A 151 -11.17 15.12 42.84
N ALA A 152 -9.96 14.62 42.56
CA ALA A 152 -8.75 15.00 43.28
C ALA A 152 -8.40 16.48 43.06
N TRP A 153 -8.54 16.98 41.83
CA TRP A 153 -8.33 18.40 41.53
C TRP A 153 -9.38 19.31 42.16
N LEU A 154 -10.65 18.89 42.20
CA LEU A 154 -11.70 19.65 42.88
C LEU A 154 -11.47 19.71 44.40
N LEU A 155 -11.09 18.59 45.02
CA LEU A 155 -10.74 18.54 46.43
C LEU A 155 -9.50 19.41 46.73
N ALA A 156 -8.47 19.34 45.89
CA ALA A 156 -7.28 20.16 46.01
C ALA A 156 -7.60 21.66 45.86
N GLY A 157 -8.45 22.05 44.91
CA GLY A 157 -8.91 23.44 44.76
C GLY A 157 -9.71 23.93 45.96
N LEU A 158 -10.54 23.07 46.54
CA LEU A 158 -11.28 23.37 47.78
C LEU A 158 -10.32 23.56 48.97
N LEU A 159 -9.31 22.70 49.08
CA LEU A 159 -8.27 22.79 50.12
C LEU A 159 -7.35 24.00 49.91
N MET A 160 -7.08 24.40 48.66
CA MET A 160 -6.27 25.58 48.34
C MET A 160 -6.92 26.89 48.83
N ASN A 161 -8.24 26.95 49.00
CA ASN A 161 -8.89 28.08 49.67
C ASN A 161 -8.58 28.18 51.17
N LEU A 162 -8.08 27.11 51.79
CA LEU A 162 -7.64 27.07 53.19
C LEU A 162 -6.13 27.32 53.34
N VAL A 163 -5.39 27.33 52.23
CA VAL A 163 -3.94 27.49 52.22
C VAL A 163 -3.60 28.97 52.04
N PRO A 164 -2.72 29.55 52.88
CA PRO A 164 -2.31 30.93 52.72
C PRO A 164 -1.62 31.14 51.36
N ARG A 165 -1.97 32.25 50.70
CA ARG A 165 -1.62 32.59 49.31
C ARG A 165 -0.12 32.49 48.98
N GLU A 166 0.73 32.62 49.98
CA GLU A 166 2.19 32.46 49.87
C GLU A 166 2.67 31.04 49.49
N TRP A 167 1.80 30.03 49.58
CA TRP A 167 2.12 28.64 49.23
C TRP A 167 1.66 28.21 47.83
N GLU A 168 0.92 29.05 47.10
CA GLU A 168 0.38 28.70 45.77
C GLU A 168 1.47 28.33 44.75
N LEU A 169 2.61 29.02 44.79
CA LEU A 169 3.72 28.75 43.88
C LEU A 169 4.41 27.42 44.18
N VAL A 170 4.46 27.02 45.46
CA VAL A 170 5.11 25.77 45.89
C VAL A 170 4.28 24.57 45.45
N THR A 171 2.97 24.62 45.62
CA THR A 171 2.07 23.53 45.23
C THR A 171 2.02 23.35 43.71
N LEU A 172 1.99 24.45 42.94
CA LEU A 172 2.08 24.39 41.48
C LEU A 172 3.41 23.79 41.02
N ALA A 173 4.53 24.23 41.60
CA ALA A 173 5.86 23.72 41.25
C ALA A 173 6.00 22.21 41.54
N VAL A 174 5.55 21.75 42.71
CA VAL A 174 5.59 20.32 43.09
C VAL A 174 4.71 19.49 42.15
N THR A 175 3.51 19.97 41.82
CA THR A 175 2.59 19.25 40.93
C THR A 175 3.17 19.12 39.52
N TRP A 176 3.77 20.20 39.00
CA TRP A 176 4.46 20.18 37.71
C TRP A 176 5.65 19.22 37.70
N PHE A 177 6.44 19.21 38.77
CA PHE A 177 7.59 18.32 38.89
C PHE A 177 7.16 16.85 38.91
N VAL A 178 6.13 16.49 39.70
CA VAL A 178 5.61 15.12 39.76
C VAL A 178 5.04 14.69 38.41
N ALA A 179 4.28 15.55 37.72
CA ALA A 179 3.74 15.23 36.39
C ALA A 179 4.86 15.05 35.34
N GLY A 180 5.88 15.90 35.36
CA GLY A 180 7.00 15.84 34.43
C GLY A 180 7.92 14.62 34.63
N VAL A 181 8.09 14.15 35.87
CA VAL A 181 8.94 12.99 36.18
C VAL A 181 8.19 11.66 36.03
N ALA A 182 6.89 11.61 36.37
CA ALA A 182 6.11 10.38 36.30
C ALA A 182 5.70 10.00 34.87
N ALA A 183 5.43 10.99 34.01
CA ALA A 183 4.96 10.71 32.65
C ALA A 183 5.98 9.93 31.79
N PRO A 184 7.29 10.27 31.75
CA PRO A 184 8.27 9.55 30.94
C PRO A 184 8.46 8.09 31.39
N ALA A 185 8.37 7.79 32.68
CA ALA A 185 8.52 6.43 33.21
C ALA A 185 7.40 5.49 32.72
N ILE A 186 6.17 6.02 32.62
CA ILE A 186 5.00 5.25 32.15
C ILE A 186 5.01 5.14 30.62
N TYR A 187 5.41 6.19 29.90
CA TYR A 187 5.44 6.15 28.43
C TYR A 187 6.66 5.39 27.87
N GLY A 188 7.79 5.36 28.59
CA GLY A 188 9.01 4.67 28.16
C GLY A 188 8.89 3.14 28.12
N THR A 189 8.12 2.54 29.04
CA THR A 189 8.00 1.08 29.15
C THR A 189 7.11 0.47 28.06
N ARG A 190 6.23 1.25 27.42
CA ARG A 190 5.35 0.75 26.35
C ARG A 190 6.07 0.52 25.03
N LYS A 191 7.12 1.29 24.72
CA LYS A 191 7.89 1.15 23.47
C LYS A 191 8.76 -0.12 23.44
N GLY A 192 9.27 -0.57 24.59
CA GLY A 192 10.07 -1.79 24.69
C GLY A 192 9.25 -3.08 24.51
N ARG A 193 8.02 -3.10 25.04
CA ARG A 193 7.19 -4.32 25.01
C ARG A 193 6.61 -4.64 23.62
N ALA A 194 6.35 -3.62 22.81
CA ALA A 194 5.88 -3.82 21.43
C ALA A 194 6.96 -4.46 20.52
N ILE A 195 8.24 -4.32 20.88
CA ILE A 195 9.34 -4.94 20.14
C ILE A 195 9.53 -6.41 20.57
N GLN A 196 9.38 -6.72 21.86
CA GLN A 196 9.55 -8.09 22.35
C GLN A 196 8.47 -9.08 21.88
N VAL A 197 7.20 -8.65 21.78
CA VAL A 197 6.12 -9.55 21.30
C VAL A 197 6.28 -9.89 19.81
N ALA A 198 6.89 -9.01 19.02
CA ALA A 198 7.17 -9.28 17.62
C ALA A 198 8.31 -10.32 17.42
N GLU A 199 9.16 -10.52 18.43
CA GLU A 199 10.31 -11.44 18.36
C GLU A 199 9.92 -12.86 18.82
N GLU A 200 8.98 -13.01 19.76
CA GLU A 200 8.50 -14.32 20.23
C GLU A 200 7.58 -15.03 19.22
N ASP A 201 6.85 -14.30 18.36
CA ASP A 201 6.00 -14.87 17.31
C ASP A 201 6.77 -15.21 16.01
N ALA A 202 8.08 -14.92 15.95
CA ALA A 202 8.92 -15.10 14.77
C ALA A 202 9.76 -16.40 14.78
N VAL A 203 9.65 -17.24 15.81
CA VAL A 203 10.34 -18.53 15.87
C VAL A 203 9.36 -19.66 15.52
N PRO A 204 9.59 -20.45 14.44
CA PRO A 204 8.72 -21.54 14.01
C PRO A 204 8.76 -22.77 14.92
#